data_AF-Q8EIS8-F1
#
_entry.id   AF-Q8EIS8-F1
#
_cell.length_a   1.000
_cell.length_b   1.000
_cell.length_c   1.000
_cell.angle_alpha   90.00
_cell.angle_beta   90.00
_cell.angle_gamma   90.00
#
_symmetry.space_group_name_H-M   'P 1'
#
loop_
_entity.id
_entity.type
_entity.pdbx_description
1 polymer ?
#
loop_
_entity_poly.entity_id
_entity_poly.type
_entity_poly.pdbx_seq_one_letter_code
_entity_poly.pdbx_strand_id
1 'polypeptide(L)'
;MIQLRAISRGMICGLLLSQLWSCSSTPLEPTAIEVDALFDDSLFKPVTNIPSVEDIFSLPSSVAVDVKRTYDRYAISTKNPLAVHEWLASYINANQSNGHSDFRYQDNLTQTASETFEQRAGNCMSLVVMTSALADIFNIGTEFQDIAIEPVWDKQGDFYLINGHVNLRLLPAQSVHTVYVSTHAILVDFMPERALRGLAKVQINRQTLTAMFYNNMAAESLVEGDLDHAYALVKAGLKSGHFSPALNTLAVIYRHKGDEKRAEQVYRYALKFDPDDMTTLFNLAVILDNQGRLEEWAQIHKKLELARIRNPYYYYDMGEQAYDEHQYREALAWYQRAVDKADYRHEFFFGLSRTYWALGDEKRAKQNMEKALALSREAADKHRCQAKLQAMRQH
;
A
#
# COMPACT_ATOMS: atom_id res chain seq x y z
N MET A 1 49.81 -71.35 24.34
CA MET A 1 50.45 -70.02 24.36
C MET A 1 49.77 -69.16 23.32
N ILE A 2 49.17 -68.02 23.77
CA ILE A 2 48.77 -66.83 22.98
C ILE A 2 47.60 -67.04 21.98
N GLN A 3 46.54 -66.24 21.84
CA GLN A 3 45.76 -65.27 22.63
C GLN A 3 44.49 -64.96 21.79
N LEU A 4 43.41 -64.53 22.43
CA LEU A 4 42.18 -63.99 21.81
C LEU A 4 42.42 -62.73 20.95
N ARG A 5 41.57 -62.52 19.93
CA ARG A 5 40.97 -61.21 19.52
C ARG A 5 39.90 -61.47 18.45
N ALA A 6 38.62 -61.29 18.76
CA ALA A 6 37.85 -60.04 18.70
C ALA A 6 37.10 -59.88 17.36
N ILE A 7 35.81 -60.23 17.40
CA ILE A 7 34.80 -60.00 16.37
C ILE A 7 34.43 -58.51 16.42
N SER A 8 34.51 -57.80 15.28
CA SER A 8 33.84 -56.51 15.12
C SER A 8 32.85 -56.59 13.95
N ARG A 9 31.58 -56.36 14.28
CA ARG A 9 30.46 -56.25 13.34
C ARG A 9 30.51 -54.87 12.69
N GLY A 10 30.73 -54.82 11.39
CA GLY A 10 30.46 -53.63 10.57
C GLY A 10 28.95 -53.53 10.31
N MET A 11 28.31 -52.51 10.88
CA MET A 11 26.90 -52.19 10.69
C MET A 11 26.78 -51.24 9.48
N ILE A 12 26.17 -51.72 8.40
CA ILE A 12 25.88 -50.95 7.19
C ILE A 12 24.71 -50.01 7.50
N CYS A 13 24.98 -48.71 7.67
CA CYS A 13 23.95 -47.67 7.65
C CYS A 13 23.73 -47.22 6.20
N GLY A 14 22.63 -47.66 5.60
CA GLY A 14 22.15 -47.13 4.33
C GLY A 14 21.56 -45.73 4.51
N LEU A 15 22.22 -44.72 3.96
CA LEU A 15 21.71 -43.36 3.82
C LEU A 15 20.64 -43.33 2.72
N LEU A 16 19.37 -43.32 3.13
CA LEU A 16 18.23 -42.94 2.27
C LEU A 16 18.21 -41.42 2.15
N LEU A 17 18.81 -40.89 1.08
CA LEU A 17 18.66 -39.50 0.65
C LEU A 17 17.28 -39.31 0.01
N SER A 18 16.32 -38.84 0.78
CA SER A 18 15.08 -38.29 0.27
C SER A 18 15.35 -36.96 -0.42
N GLN A 19 15.32 -36.93 -1.75
CA GLN A 19 15.29 -35.69 -2.50
C GLN A 19 13.89 -35.06 -2.42
N LEU A 20 13.74 -34.07 -1.55
CA LEU A 20 12.62 -33.14 -1.60
C LEU A 20 12.89 -32.14 -2.73
N TRP A 21 12.22 -32.34 -3.86
CA TRP A 21 12.11 -31.32 -4.89
C TRP A 21 11.12 -30.26 -4.40
N SER A 22 11.63 -29.17 -3.82
CA SER A 22 10.80 -27.98 -3.61
C SER A 22 10.60 -27.32 -4.97
N CYS A 23 9.40 -27.44 -5.55
CA CYS A 23 8.98 -26.54 -6.61
C CYS A 23 8.82 -25.13 -6.03
N SER A 24 9.89 -24.35 -6.01
CA SER A 24 9.76 -22.89 -5.91
C SER A 24 9.31 -22.40 -7.27
N SER A 25 8.01 -22.16 -7.46
CA SER A 25 7.55 -21.34 -8.59
C SER A 25 8.06 -19.93 -8.32
N THR A 26 9.16 -19.56 -8.96
CA THR A 26 9.59 -18.16 -9.02
C THR A 26 8.42 -17.35 -9.58
N PRO A 27 8.03 -16.25 -8.94
CA PRO A 27 7.04 -15.34 -9.52
C PRO A 27 7.50 -15.00 -10.94
N LEU A 28 6.58 -15.06 -11.91
CA LEU A 28 6.84 -14.58 -13.26
C LEU A 28 7.15 -13.08 -13.14
N GLU A 29 8.41 -12.69 -13.34
CA GLU A 29 8.76 -11.29 -13.52
C GLU A 29 8.84 -10.97 -15.01
N PRO A 30 8.33 -9.80 -15.44
CA PRO A 30 8.41 -9.39 -16.83
C PRO A 30 9.88 -9.25 -17.26
N THR A 31 10.23 -9.79 -18.44
CA THR A 31 11.57 -9.58 -18.97
C THR A 31 11.72 -8.16 -19.53
N ALA A 32 12.91 -7.58 -19.45
CA ALA A 32 13.16 -6.22 -19.98
C ALA A 32 12.78 -6.07 -21.47
N ILE A 33 12.95 -7.14 -22.26
CA ILE A 33 12.56 -7.16 -23.68
C ILE A 33 11.05 -7.07 -23.85
N GLU A 34 10.29 -7.80 -23.03
CA GLU A 34 8.83 -7.75 -23.08
C GLU A 34 8.29 -6.40 -22.65
N VAL A 35 8.87 -5.79 -21.61
CA VAL A 35 8.51 -4.42 -21.16
C VAL A 35 8.80 -3.41 -22.27
N ASP A 36 9.93 -3.53 -22.96
CA ASP A 36 10.30 -2.62 -24.04
C ASP A 36 9.36 -2.68 -25.24
N ALA A 37 8.82 -3.86 -25.52
CA ALA A 37 7.85 -4.05 -26.59
C ALA A 37 6.47 -3.39 -26.30
N LEU A 38 6.21 -2.97 -25.06
CA LEU A 38 4.97 -2.28 -24.69
C LEU A 38 4.99 -0.78 -25.04
N PHE A 39 6.16 -0.22 -25.33
CA PHE A 39 6.36 1.21 -25.58
C PHE A 39 6.27 1.54 -27.07
N ASP A 40 5.60 2.65 -27.39
CA ASP A 40 5.61 3.27 -28.70
C ASP A 40 5.87 4.76 -28.58
N ASP A 41 7.16 5.11 -28.63
CA ASP A 41 7.63 6.49 -28.51
C ASP A 41 7.17 7.36 -29.67
N SER A 42 6.75 6.80 -30.81
CA SER A 42 6.28 7.59 -31.95
C SER A 42 4.93 8.27 -31.70
N LEU A 43 4.18 7.80 -30.70
CA LEU A 43 2.88 8.38 -30.33
C LEU A 43 3.01 9.59 -29.40
N PHE A 44 4.17 9.81 -28.78
CA PHE A 44 4.36 10.80 -27.73
C PHE A 44 5.50 11.77 -28.06
N LYS A 45 5.39 13.01 -27.57
CA LYS A 45 6.49 13.96 -27.69
C LYS A 45 7.58 13.62 -26.67
N PRO A 46 8.86 13.81 -27.01
CA PRO A 46 9.94 13.67 -26.03
C PRO A 46 9.78 14.67 -24.87
N VAL A 47 9.91 14.17 -23.65
CA VAL A 47 9.89 14.97 -22.41
C VAL A 47 11.24 14.88 -21.72
N THR A 48 11.76 16.01 -21.26
CA THR A 48 13.08 16.11 -20.61
C THR A 48 13.01 16.26 -19.09
N ASN A 49 11.85 16.61 -18.54
CA ASN A 49 11.67 16.92 -17.12
C ASN A 49 11.18 15.69 -16.35
N ILE A 50 11.96 14.62 -16.41
CA ILE A 50 11.74 13.41 -15.61
C ILE A 50 12.83 13.39 -14.54
N PRO A 51 12.49 13.42 -13.24
CA PRO A 51 13.50 13.31 -12.20
C PRO A 51 14.25 11.99 -12.37
N SER A 52 15.57 12.01 -12.26
CA SER A 52 16.33 10.75 -12.30
C SER A 52 16.12 9.95 -11.00
N VAL A 53 16.48 8.66 -11.00
CA VAL A 53 16.42 7.84 -9.79
C VAL A 53 17.29 8.43 -8.66
N GLU A 54 18.40 9.08 -9.02
CA GLU A 54 19.24 9.78 -8.05
C GLU A 54 18.54 11.03 -7.48
N ASP A 55 17.86 11.81 -8.33
CA ASP A 55 17.13 13.01 -7.91
C ASP A 55 15.99 12.68 -6.93
N ILE A 56 15.28 11.57 -7.14
CA ILE A 56 14.18 11.12 -6.28
C ILE A 56 14.61 10.98 -4.81
N PHE A 57 15.82 10.47 -4.58
CA PHE A 57 16.33 10.12 -3.25
C PHE A 57 17.50 11.00 -2.78
N SER A 58 17.79 12.12 -3.45
CA SER A 58 18.90 12.99 -3.06
C SER A 58 18.43 14.26 -2.36
N LEU A 59 19.30 14.76 -1.48
CA LEU A 59 19.17 16.05 -0.83
C LEU A 59 20.40 16.90 -1.18
N PRO A 60 20.26 18.23 -1.28
CA PRO A 60 21.40 19.11 -1.49
C PRO A 60 22.47 18.90 -0.43
N SER A 61 23.75 18.95 -0.79
CA SER A 61 24.85 18.73 0.15
C SER A 61 24.83 19.72 1.33
N SER A 62 24.32 20.94 1.12
CA SER A 62 24.09 21.93 2.18
C SER A 62 23.11 21.41 3.24
N VAL A 63 21.98 20.83 2.80
CA VAL A 63 21.00 20.20 3.69
C VAL A 63 21.64 19.07 4.48
N ALA A 64 22.44 18.22 3.82
CA ALA A 64 23.13 17.13 4.51
C ALA A 64 24.10 17.62 5.60
N VAL A 65 24.86 18.68 5.33
CA VAL A 65 25.76 19.31 6.31
C VAL A 65 24.98 19.91 7.48
N ASP A 66 23.88 20.61 7.22
CA ASP A 66 23.10 21.28 8.26
C ASP A 66 22.34 20.27 9.15
N VAL A 67 21.80 19.20 8.57
CA VAL A 67 21.15 18.12 9.31
C VAL A 67 22.17 17.39 10.20
N LYS A 68 23.37 17.07 9.68
CA LYS A 68 24.46 16.49 10.49
C LYS A 68 24.88 17.39 11.64
N ARG A 69 25.10 18.69 11.37
CA ARG A 69 25.45 19.67 12.39
C ARG A 69 24.37 19.80 13.47
N THR A 70 23.11 19.66 13.09
CA THR A 70 21.97 19.68 14.02
C THR A 70 22.01 18.46 14.94
N TYR A 71 22.25 17.26 14.40
CA TYR A 71 22.43 16.05 15.19
C TYR A 71 23.64 16.15 16.13
N ASP A 72 24.80 16.59 15.63
CA ASP A 72 26.02 16.69 16.43
C ASP A 72 25.83 17.64 17.62
N ARG A 73 25.19 18.79 17.40
CA ARG A 73 24.85 19.74 18.49
C ARG A 73 23.91 19.10 19.51
N TYR A 74 22.87 18.41 19.05
CA TYR A 74 21.95 17.68 19.91
C TYR A 74 22.70 16.63 20.76
N ALA A 75 23.54 15.81 20.12
CA ALA A 75 24.28 14.72 20.75
C ALA A 75 25.26 15.23 21.82
N ILE A 76 25.94 16.35 21.58
CA ILE A 76 26.87 16.97 22.54
C ILE A 76 26.12 17.60 23.72
N SER A 77 24.97 18.23 23.47
CA SER A 77 24.23 19.00 24.48
C SER A 77 23.34 18.14 25.39
N THR A 78 23.08 16.87 25.03
CA THR A 78 22.12 16.00 25.73
C THR A 78 22.84 14.95 26.57
N LYS A 79 22.49 14.85 27.86
CA LYS A 79 23.12 13.91 28.80
C LYS A 79 23.01 12.43 28.37
N ASN A 80 21.91 12.06 27.72
CA ASN A 80 21.64 10.73 27.18
C ASN A 80 20.99 10.89 25.78
N PRO A 81 21.77 11.06 24.72
CA PRO A 81 21.21 11.28 23.39
C PRO A 81 20.53 10.01 22.86
N LEU A 82 19.45 10.21 22.10
CA LEU A 82 18.79 9.14 21.34
C LEU A 82 19.76 8.50 20.34
N ALA A 83 19.50 7.24 19.96
CA ALA A 83 20.17 6.65 18.82
C ALA A 83 19.85 7.46 17.56
N VAL A 84 20.78 7.53 16.59
CA VAL A 84 20.61 8.41 15.41
C VAL A 84 19.32 8.17 14.61
N HIS A 85 18.86 6.92 14.53
CA HIS A 85 17.59 6.55 13.86
C HIS A 85 16.35 7.00 14.66
N GLU A 86 16.40 6.94 15.99
CA GLU A 86 15.33 7.45 16.88
C GLU A 86 15.30 8.99 16.87
N TRP A 87 16.48 9.62 16.84
CA TRP A 87 16.61 11.06 16.67
C TRP A 87 16.06 11.49 15.32
N LEU A 88 16.41 10.79 14.24
CA LEU A 88 15.94 11.13 12.89
C LEU A 88 14.41 11.01 12.81
N ALA A 89 13.83 9.94 13.37
CA ALA A 89 12.38 9.79 13.47
C ALA A 89 11.73 10.97 14.23
N SER A 90 12.37 11.42 15.31
CA SER A 90 11.90 12.58 16.07
C SER A 90 12.05 13.89 15.29
N TYR A 91 13.15 14.06 14.55
CA TYR A 91 13.46 15.23 13.74
C TYR A 91 12.45 15.45 12.60
N ILE A 92 11.99 14.37 11.96
CA ILE A 92 10.96 14.43 10.91
C ILE A 92 9.53 14.37 11.47
N ASN A 93 9.36 14.45 12.78
CA ASN A 93 8.07 14.36 13.47
C ASN A 93 7.28 13.06 13.24
N ALA A 94 7.96 11.92 13.05
CA ALA A 94 7.31 10.62 12.78
C ALA A 94 6.32 10.15 13.87
N ASN A 95 6.34 10.76 15.07
CA ASN A 95 5.58 10.31 16.25
C ASN A 95 4.56 11.32 16.81
N GLN A 96 4.34 12.49 16.18
CA GLN A 96 3.49 13.55 16.76
C GLN A 96 2.03 13.48 16.26
N SER A 97 1.15 12.91 17.08
CA SER A 97 -0.31 12.95 16.92
C SER A 97 -0.96 14.29 17.30
N ASN A 98 -0.16 15.28 17.74
CA ASN A 98 -0.63 16.54 18.34
C ASN A 98 -0.40 17.79 17.46
N GLY A 99 -0.65 17.68 16.16
CA GLY A 99 -1.14 18.81 15.36
C GLY A 99 -0.14 19.83 14.81
N HIS A 100 1.17 19.69 15.03
CA HIS A 100 2.19 20.53 14.37
C HIS A 100 3.32 19.69 13.78
N SER A 101 2.97 18.89 12.78
CA SER A 101 3.95 18.53 11.76
C SER A 101 4.27 19.80 10.97
N ASP A 102 5.53 20.21 10.91
CA ASP A 102 5.96 21.25 9.95
C ASP A 102 5.64 20.84 8.50
N PHE A 103 5.41 19.55 8.24
CA PHE A 103 4.99 19.01 6.96
C PHE A 103 3.47 19.00 6.77
N ARG A 104 3.01 19.56 5.64
CA ARG A 104 1.62 19.54 5.21
C ARG A 104 1.37 18.37 4.25
N TYR A 105 0.43 17.51 4.61
CA TYR A 105 0.02 16.41 3.74
C TYR A 105 -0.82 16.92 2.56
N GLN A 106 -0.49 16.51 1.35
CA GLN A 106 -1.19 16.86 0.11
C GLN A 106 -1.29 15.63 -0.79
N ASP A 107 -2.49 15.08 -0.97
CA ASP A 107 -2.72 13.79 -1.65
C ASP A 107 -2.18 13.74 -3.08
N ASN A 108 -2.39 14.79 -3.88
CA ASN A 108 -2.03 14.85 -5.29
C ASN A 108 -0.70 15.59 -5.53
N LEU A 109 0.29 15.36 -4.67
CA LEU A 109 1.61 15.98 -4.81
C LEU A 109 2.73 15.00 -4.47
N THR A 110 3.15 14.23 -5.48
CA THR A 110 4.38 13.43 -5.43
C THR A 110 5.59 14.28 -5.85
N GLN A 111 6.60 14.35 -4.97
CA GLN A 111 7.77 15.21 -5.08
C GLN A 111 9.05 14.46 -4.70
N THR A 112 10.17 14.89 -5.28
CA THR A 112 11.49 14.37 -4.92
C THR A 112 11.81 14.66 -3.45
N ALA A 113 12.80 13.97 -2.89
CA ALA A 113 13.28 14.20 -1.53
C ALA A 113 13.64 15.68 -1.27
N SER A 114 14.34 16.32 -2.22
CA SER A 114 14.74 17.73 -2.11
C SER A 114 13.55 18.68 -2.09
N GLU A 115 12.61 18.54 -3.02
CA GLU A 115 11.42 19.39 -3.11
C GLU A 115 10.54 19.24 -1.87
N THR A 116 10.31 18.00 -1.43
CA THR A 116 9.53 17.69 -0.22
C THR A 116 10.14 18.38 1.00
N PHE A 117 11.47 18.28 1.16
CA PHE A 117 12.18 18.89 2.28
C PHE A 117 12.10 20.41 2.28
N GLU A 118 12.24 21.04 1.11
CA GLU A 118 12.19 22.49 0.96
C GLU A 118 10.78 23.04 1.18
N GLN A 119 9.78 22.42 0.57
CA GLN A 119 8.39 22.90 0.59
C GLN A 119 7.65 22.53 1.87
N ARG A 120 8.17 21.56 2.62
CA ARG A 120 7.52 20.97 3.78
C ARG A 120 6.10 20.49 3.44
N ALA A 121 5.93 19.85 2.29
CA ALA A 121 4.65 19.35 1.82
C ALA A 121 4.83 18.15 0.89
N GLY A 122 3.78 17.32 0.79
CA GLY A 122 3.74 16.18 -0.13
C GLY A 122 2.81 15.05 0.37
N ASN A 123 2.62 14.03 -0.45
CA ASN A 123 1.91 12.80 -0.07
C ASN A 123 2.82 11.77 0.62
N CYS A 124 2.28 10.59 0.90
CA CYS A 124 2.98 9.49 1.57
C CYS A 124 4.27 9.09 0.84
N MET A 125 4.23 9.07 -0.49
CA MET A 125 5.39 8.75 -1.33
C MET A 125 6.50 9.79 -1.14
N SER A 126 6.18 11.08 -1.20
CA SER A 126 7.11 12.21 -1.00
C SER A 126 7.85 12.12 0.35
N LEU A 127 7.11 11.82 1.43
CA LEU A 127 7.72 11.65 2.75
C LEU A 127 8.62 10.42 2.82
N VAL A 128 8.23 9.29 2.21
CA VAL A 128 9.04 8.08 2.22
C VAL A 128 10.37 8.32 1.50
N VAL A 129 10.37 8.95 0.32
CA VAL A 129 11.61 9.21 -0.43
C VAL A 129 12.50 10.23 0.30
N MET A 130 11.91 11.30 0.86
CA MET A 130 12.64 12.29 1.66
C MET A 130 13.23 11.67 2.92
N THR A 131 12.46 10.85 3.64
CA THR A 131 12.93 10.18 4.86
C THR A 131 14.05 9.21 4.54
N SER A 132 13.95 8.47 3.43
CA SER A 132 15.04 7.60 2.98
C SER A 132 16.30 8.41 2.66
N ALA A 133 16.18 9.56 1.99
CA ALA A 133 17.32 10.43 1.70
C ALA A 133 17.99 10.97 2.99
N LEU A 134 17.18 11.34 3.99
CA LEU A 134 17.68 11.73 5.30
C LEU A 134 18.37 10.58 6.06
N ALA A 135 17.85 9.35 5.92
CA ALA A 135 18.45 8.15 6.50
C ALA A 135 19.82 7.85 5.86
N ASP A 136 19.93 8.02 4.54
CA ASP A 136 21.16 7.80 3.77
C ASP A 136 22.31 8.74 4.23
N ILE A 137 22.01 9.99 4.67
CA ILE A 137 22.99 10.92 5.26
C ILE A 137 23.74 10.32 6.46
N PHE A 138 23.05 9.50 7.26
CA PHE A 138 23.56 8.89 8.48
C PHE A 138 23.91 7.40 8.33
N ASN A 139 23.83 6.85 7.11
CA ASN A 139 23.97 5.41 6.84
C ASN A 139 22.99 4.55 7.66
N ILE A 140 21.76 5.04 7.84
CA ILE A 140 20.69 4.30 8.49
C ILE A 140 20.04 3.40 7.45
N GLY A 141 19.93 2.09 7.75
CA GLY A 141 19.19 1.17 6.90
C GLY A 141 17.70 1.45 6.90
N THR A 142 17.04 1.24 5.77
CA THR A 142 15.61 1.47 5.58
C THR A 142 14.90 0.22 5.06
N GLU A 143 13.69 -0.04 5.54
CA GLU A 143 12.79 -1.05 4.99
C GLU A 143 11.52 -0.35 4.50
N PHE A 144 11.15 -0.53 3.23
CA PHE A 144 9.93 0.02 2.66
C PHE A 144 8.81 -1.00 2.74
N GLN A 145 7.58 -0.55 3.01
CA GLN A 145 6.41 -1.41 3.03
C GLN A 145 5.29 -0.80 2.18
N ASP A 146 4.73 -1.62 1.30
CA ASP A 146 3.44 -1.37 0.66
C ASP A 146 2.32 -1.89 1.58
N ILE A 147 1.31 -1.06 1.78
CA ILE A 147 0.20 -1.32 2.70
C ILE A 147 -1.07 -1.48 1.87
N ALA A 148 -1.66 -2.66 1.95
CA ALA A 148 -2.90 -3.00 1.27
C ALA A 148 -4.09 -2.32 1.98
N ILE A 149 -4.23 -1.01 1.80
CA ILE A 149 -5.43 -0.25 2.17
C ILE A 149 -6.57 -0.62 1.23
N GLU A 150 -7.81 -0.56 1.72
CA GLU A 150 -8.97 -0.68 0.85
C GLU A 150 -8.96 0.47 -0.15
N PRO A 151 -9.15 0.20 -1.45
CA PRO A 151 -9.02 1.23 -2.48
C PRO A 151 -10.10 2.29 -2.27
N VAL A 152 -9.66 3.50 -1.91
CA VAL A 152 -10.52 4.68 -1.97
C VAL A 152 -10.51 5.17 -3.41
N TRP A 153 -11.66 5.13 -4.05
CA TRP A 153 -11.85 5.63 -5.40
C TRP A 153 -12.08 7.13 -5.35
N ASP A 154 -11.08 7.90 -5.77
CA ASP A 154 -11.23 9.34 -5.94
C ASP A 154 -11.49 9.68 -7.40
N LYS A 155 -12.59 10.38 -7.68
CA LYS A 155 -12.93 10.78 -9.04
C LYS A 155 -12.31 12.14 -9.33
N GLN A 156 -11.24 12.15 -10.13
CA GLN A 156 -10.58 13.35 -10.59
C GLN A 156 -10.75 13.48 -12.10
N GLY A 157 -11.66 14.37 -12.52
CA GLY A 157 -12.03 14.49 -13.94
C GLY A 157 -12.65 13.20 -14.49
N ASP A 158 -12.01 12.66 -15.53
CA ASP A 158 -12.41 11.42 -16.20
C ASP A 158 -11.77 10.16 -15.58
N PHE A 159 -10.92 10.33 -14.55
CA PHE A 159 -10.20 9.24 -13.92
C PHE A 159 -10.78 8.89 -12.55
N TYR A 160 -10.77 7.59 -12.25
CA TYR A 160 -10.92 7.09 -10.90
C TYR A 160 -9.54 6.63 -10.42
N LEU A 161 -8.97 7.35 -9.48
CA LEU A 161 -7.67 7.02 -8.90
C LEU A 161 -7.85 6.04 -7.76
N ILE A 162 -6.97 5.04 -7.71
CA ILE A 162 -6.88 4.10 -6.60
C ILE A 162 -5.69 4.52 -5.76
N ASN A 163 -5.97 5.03 -4.56
CA ASN A 163 -4.94 5.43 -3.63
C ASN A 163 -4.43 4.18 -2.88
N GLY A 164 -3.13 3.91 -3.01
CA GLY A 164 -2.39 2.97 -2.16
C GLY A 164 -1.68 3.71 -1.02
N HIS A 165 -0.99 2.98 -0.15
CA HIS A 165 -0.22 3.59 0.93
C HIS A 165 1.13 2.93 1.12
N VAL A 166 2.18 3.75 1.22
CA VAL A 166 3.55 3.29 1.49
C VAL A 166 4.08 3.90 2.76
N ASN A 167 4.90 3.13 3.46
CA ASN A 167 5.64 3.62 4.61
C ASN A 167 7.05 3.05 4.67
N LEU A 168 7.82 3.51 5.66
CA LEU A 168 9.20 3.12 5.85
C LEU A 168 9.48 2.82 7.31
N ARG A 169 10.38 1.87 7.56
CA ARG A 169 10.98 1.62 8.87
C ARG A 169 12.44 2.04 8.85
N LEU A 170 12.83 2.87 9.82
CA LEU A 170 14.22 3.22 10.10
C LEU A 170 14.82 2.12 10.97
N LEU A 171 15.85 1.45 10.45
CA LEU A 171 16.54 0.39 11.16
C LEU A 171 17.52 0.95 12.20
N PRO A 172 17.78 0.21 13.29
CA PRO A 172 18.80 0.60 14.24
C PRO A 172 20.16 0.75 13.58
N ALA A 173 20.78 1.93 13.73
CA ALA A 173 22.13 2.16 13.27
C ALA A 173 23.11 1.22 13.98
N GLN A 174 23.90 0.47 13.21
CA GLN A 174 24.93 -0.41 13.76
C GLN A 174 26.16 0.42 14.16
N SER A 175 26.46 0.51 15.45
CA SER A 175 27.69 1.14 15.96
C SER A 175 28.56 0.10 16.65
N VAL A 176 29.84 0.02 16.26
CA VAL A 176 30.82 -0.90 16.86
C VAL A 176 31.18 -0.48 18.30
N HIS A 177 30.89 0.77 18.68
CA HIS A 177 31.36 1.38 19.94
C HIS A 177 30.24 1.83 20.87
N THR A 178 28.96 1.57 20.55
CA THR A 178 27.82 2.04 21.33
C THR A 178 26.77 0.95 21.45
N VAL A 179 26.50 0.50 22.68
CA VAL A 179 25.41 -0.44 22.97
C VAL A 179 24.16 0.37 23.31
N TYR A 180 23.21 0.43 22.38
CA TYR A 180 21.89 1.01 22.63
C TYR A 180 20.99 -0.01 23.33
N VAL A 181 20.21 0.44 24.32
CA VAL A 181 19.28 -0.39 25.10
C VAL A 181 18.00 -0.72 24.31
N SER A 182 17.69 0.07 23.29
CA SER A 182 16.60 -0.16 22.33
C SER A 182 17.17 -0.43 20.94
N THR A 183 16.74 -1.54 20.33
CA THR A 183 17.15 -2.00 19.00
C THR A 183 15.95 -2.21 18.07
N HIS A 184 14.85 -1.50 18.32
CA HIS A 184 13.63 -1.66 17.54
C HIS A 184 13.63 -0.67 16.36
N ALA A 185 13.23 -1.14 15.19
CA ALA A 185 13.04 -0.25 14.04
C ALA A 185 11.88 0.72 14.29
N ILE A 186 12.03 1.97 13.84
CA ILE A 186 11.01 3.01 13.99
C ILE A 186 10.21 3.12 12.71
N LEU A 187 8.89 2.91 12.80
CA LEU A 187 7.97 3.13 11.69
C LEU A 187 7.81 4.65 11.48
N VAL A 188 7.96 5.08 10.23
CA VAL A 188 7.69 6.44 9.77
C VAL A 188 6.52 6.38 8.81
N ASP A 189 5.41 7.02 9.20
CA ASP A 189 4.16 6.99 8.48
C ASP A 189 3.35 8.29 8.76
N PHE A 190 2.59 8.77 7.77
CA PHE A 190 1.62 9.86 7.96
C PHE A 190 0.32 9.38 8.59
N MET A 191 -0.04 8.11 8.39
CA MET A 191 -1.23 7.52 8.96
C MET A 191 -0.93 7.08 10.40
N PRO A 192 -1.84 7.33 11.36
CA PRO A 192 -1.65 6.85 12.72
C PRO A 192 -1.52 5.33 12.70
N GLU A 193 -0.54 4.76 13.41
CA GLU A 193 -0.23 3.32 13.41
C GLU A 193 -1.47 2.43 13.65
N ARG A 194 -2.45 2.93 14.42
CA ARG A 194 -3.73 2.28 14.68
C ARG A 194 -4.58 2.06 13.43
N ALA A 195 -4.55 2.98 12.47
CA ALA A 195 -5.30 2.88 11.21
C ALA A 195 -4.75 1.78 10.28
N LEU A 196 -3.53 1.28 10.53
CA LEU A 196 -2.84 0.32 9.68
C LEU A 196 -2.78 -1.10 10.28
N ARG A 197 -3.34 -1.30 11.48
CA ARG A 197 -3.30 -2.59 12.16
C ARG A 197 -4.27 -3.58 11.55
N GLY A 198 -3.75 -4.74 11.13
CA GLY A 198 -4.52 -5.80 10.47
C GLY A 198 -4.54 -5.70 8.95
N LEU A 199 -4.06 -4.59 8.37
CA LEU A 199 -3.80 -4.50 6.94
C LEU A 199 -2.59 -5.36 6.57
N ALA A 200 -2.64 -5.97 5.38
CA ALA A 200 -1.51 -6.70 4.84
C ALA A 200 -0.38 -5.71 4.52
N LYS A 201 0.85 -6.09 4.88
CA LYS A 201 2.05 -5.28 4.66
C LYS A 201 3.03 -6.12 3.86
N VAL A 202 3.47 -5.60 2.73
CA VAL A 202 4.42 -6.28 1.84
C VAL A 202 5.71 -5.47 1.85
N GLN A 203 6.82 -6.09 2.21
CA GLN A 203 8.12 -5.43 2.10
C GLN A 203 8.47 -5.27 0.62
N ILE A 204 8.83 -4.05 0.23
CA ILE A 204 9.22 -3.72 -1.14
C ILE A 204 10.68 -3.24 -1.18
N ASN A 205 11.34 -3.41 -2.32
CA ASN A 205 12.68 -2.89 -2.54
C ASN A 205 12.64 -1.47 -3.13
N ARG A 206 13.81 -0.83 -3.23
CA ARG A 206 13.93 0.55 -3.74
C ARG A 206 13.52 0.65 -5.22
N GLN A 207 13.72 -0.40 -6.01
CA GLN A 207 13.29 -0.45 -7.42
C GLN A 207 11.77 -0.39 -7.56
N THR A 208 11.03 -1.20 -6.79
CA THR A 208 9.57 -1.17 -6.75
C THR A 208 9.07 0.18 -6.22
N LEU A 209 9.66 0.72 -5.14
CA LEU A 209 9.30 2.05 -4.64
C LEU A 209 9.51 3.14 -5.70
N THR A 210 10.59 3.06 -6.48
CA THR A 210 10.86 3.97 -7.60
C THR A 210 9.79 3.86 -8.68
N ALA A 211 9.38 2.64 -9.03
CA ALA A 211 8.29 2.43 -9.98
C ALA A 211 6.95 2.98 -9.47
N MET A 212 6.66 2.84 -8.16
CA MET A 212 5.50 3.44 -7.52
C MET A 212 5.55 4.98 -7.56
N PHE A 213 6.71 5.58 -7.28
CA PHE A 213 6.93 7.01 -7.35
C PHE A 213 6.59 7.58 -8.73
N TYR A 214 7.18 7.01 -9.79
CA TYR A 214 6.89 7.44 -11.15
C TYR A 214 5.43 7.19 -11.55
N ASN A 215 4.82 6.09 -11.08
CA ASN A 215 3.41 5.82 -11.35
C ASN A 215 2.48 6.87 -10.71
N ASN A 216 2.77 7.33 -9.50
CA ASN A 216 2.02 8.42 -8.86
C ASN A 216 2.11 9.70 -9.69
N MET A 217 3.31 10.12 -10.06
CA MET A 217 3.49 11.30 -10.92
C MET A 217 2.81 11.14 -12.28
N ALA A 218 2.81 9.93 -12.85
CA ALA A 218 2.14 9.66 -14.12
C ALA A 218 0.61 9.76 -13.99
N ALA A 219 0.04 9.32 -12.86
CA ALA A 219 -1.38 9.50 -12.56
C ALA A 219 -1.74 10.98 -12.37
N GLU A 220 -0.88 11.76 -11.70
CA GLU A 220 -1.04 13.22 -11.58
C GLU A 220 -1.00 13.90 -12.97
N SER A 221 -0.03 13.53 -13.82
CA SER A 221 0.09 14.04 -15.19
C SER A 221 -1.11 13.67 -16.07
N LEU A 222 -1.69 12.47 -15.88
CA LEU A 222 -2.93 12.06 -16.55
C LEU A 222 -4.10 12.96 -16.18
N VAL A 223 -4.27 13.27 -14.89
CA VAL A 223 -5.32 14.17 -14.40
C VAL A 223 -5.15 15.58 -14.97
N GLU A 224 -3.92 16.05 -15.12
CA GLU A 224 -3.59 17.33 -15.78
C GLU A 224 -3.79 17.30 -17.30
N GLY A 225 -3.95 16.12 -17.89
CA GLY A 225 -4.09 15.92 -19.34
C GLY A 225 -2.77 15.89 -20.10
N ASP A 226 -1.62 15.88 -19.42
CA ASP A 226 -0.30 15.76 -20.06
C ASP A 226 0.05 14.28 -20.31
N LEU A 227 -0.49 13.76 -21.41
CA LEU A 227 -0.24 12.38 -21.83
C LEU A 227 1.23 12.12 -22.20
N ASP A 228 1.95 13.13 -22.67
CA ASP A 228 3.36 12.99 -23.07
C ASP A 228 4.24 12.80 -21.82
N HIS A 229 4.00 13.59 -20.77
CA HIS A 229 4.69 13.47 -19.49
C HIS A 229 4.31 12.19 -18.75
N ALA A 230 3.01 11.87 -18.68
CA ALA A 230 2.51 10.63 -18.07
C ALA A 230 3.17 9.39 -18.69
N TYR A 231 3.27 9.34 -20.02
CA TYR A 231 3.93 8.26 -20.75
C TYR A 231 5.41 8.13 -20.39
N ALA A 232 6.14 9.25 -20.39
CA ALA A 232 7.56 9.27 -20.06
C ALA A 232 7.82 8.81 -18.61
N LEU A 233 6.96 9.22 -17.66
CA LEU A 233 7.03 8.81 -16.25
C LEU A 233 6.75 7.32 -16.08
N VAL A 234 5.64 6.80 -16.60
CA VAL A 234 5.31 5.37 -16.53
C VAL A 234 6.40 4.50 -17.17
N LYS A 235 6.98 4.96 -18.29
CA LYS A 235 8.11 4.29 -18.94
C LYS A 235 9.33 4.23 -18.02
N ALA A 236 9.69 5.35 -17.37
CA ALA A 236 10.77 5.38 -16.39
C ALA A 236 10.49 4.43 -15.20
N GLY A 237 9.25 4.37 -14.73
CA GLY A 237 8.81 3.46 -13.67
C GLY A 237 8.97 1.98 -14.03
N LEU A 238 8.40 1.57 -15.16
CA LEU A 238 8.47 0.18 -15.64
C LEU A 238 9.90 -0.27 -16.00
N LYS A 239 10.79 0.67 -16.35
CA LYS A 239 12.23 0.42 -16.53
C LYS A 239 12.99 0.28 -15.22
N SER A 240 12.49 0.87 -14.13
CA SER A 240 13.15 0.88 -12.82
C SER A 240 12.86 -0.37 -11.99
N GLY A 241 11.64 -0.91 -12.10
CA GLY A 241 11.24 -2.12 -11.38
C GLY A 241 9.84 -2.60 -11.77
N HIS A 242 9.51 -3.83 -11.39
CA HIS A 242 8.16 -4.37 -11.61
C HIS A 242 7.16 -3.76 -10.63
N PHE A 243 6.10 -3.17 -11.17
CA PHE A 243 4.96 -2.67 -10.42
C PHE A 243 3.71 -2.76 -11.32
N SER A 244 2.88 -3.79 -11.11
CA SER A 244 1.72 -4.09 -11.98
C SER A 244 0.78 -2.90 -12.23
N PRO A 245 0.47 -2.04 -11.23
CA PRO A 245 -0.37 -0.87 -11.47
C PRO A 245 0.20 0.10 -12.53
N ALA A 246 1.53 0.16 -12.72
CA ALA A 246 2.13 0.97 -13.79
C ALA A 246 1.79 0.45 -15.20
N LEU A 247 1.57 -0.85 -15.38
CA LEU A 247 1.07 -1.40 -16.65
C LEU A 247 -0.38 -0.96 -16.89
N ASN A 248 -1.21 -0.95 -15.86
CA ASN A 248 -2.57 -0.44 -15.97
C ASN A 248 -2.57 1.06 -16.33
N THR A 249 -1.70 1.86 -15.73
CA THR A 249 -1.52 3.29 -16.09
C THR A 249 -1.05 3.45 -17.55
N LEU A 250 -0.08 2.66 -18.01
CA LEU A 250 0.35 2.67 -19.42
C LEU A 250 -0.80 2.40 -20.40
N ALA A 251 -1.62 1.39 -20.09
CA ALA A 251 -2.77 1.06 -20.91
C ALA A 251 -3.85 2.16 -20.89
N VAL A 252 -4.08 2.81 -19.74
CA VAL A 252 -4.94 4.00 -19.65
C VAL A 252 -4.40 5.13 -20.53
N ILE A 253 -3.09 5.40 -20.51
CA ILE A 253 -2.45 6.40 -21.37
C ILE A 253 -2.73 6.10 -22.84
N TYR A 254 -2.54 4.85 -23.30
CA TYR A 254 -2.85 4.47 -24.69
C TYR A 254 -4.34 4.63 -25.02
N ARG A 255 -5.24 4.28 -24.12
CA ARG A 255 -6.69 4.45 -24.31
C ARG A 255 -7.04 5.93 -24.49
N HIS A 256 -6.49 6.83 -23.67
CA HIS A 256 -6.70 8.27 -23.79
C HIS A 256 -6.03 8.87 -25.04
N LYS A 257 -4.97 8.23 -25.55
CA LYS A 257 -4.37 8.55 -26.85
C LYS A 257 -5.23 8.08 -28.04
N GLY A 258 -6.26 7.28 -27.80
CA GLY A 258 -7.13 6.68 -28.82
C GLY A 258 -6.60 5.36 -29.40
N ASP A 259 -5.55 4.80 -28.80
CA ASP A 259 -4.94 3.53 -29.23
C ASP A 259 -5.44 2.36 -28.37
N GLU A 260 -6.71 2.02 -28.55
CA GLU A 260 -7.34 0.92 -27.80
C GLU A 260 -6.65 -0.44 -28.05
N LYS A 261 -6.01 -0.61 -29.22
CA LYS A 261 -5.30 -1.85 -29.55
C LYS A 261 -4.07 -2.04 -28.67
N ARG A 262 -3.25 -1.00 -28.50
CA ARG A 262 -2.09 -1.06 -27.58
C ARG A 262 -2.55 -1.13 -26.13
N ALA A 263 -3.59 -0.39 -25.76
CA ALA A 263 -4.17 -0.47 -24.42
C ALA A 263 -4.60 -1.90 -24.07
N GLU A 264 -5.32 -2.58 -24.96
CA GLU A 264 -5.69 -4.00 -24.78
C GLU A 264 -4.47 -4.91 -24.64
N GLN A 265 -3.45 -4.73 -25.48
CA GLN A 265 -2.21 -5.53 -25.39
C GLN A 265 -1.55 -5.39 -24.02
N VAL A 266 -1.46 -4.17 -23.51
CA VAL A 266 -0.86 -3.89 -22.20
C VAL A 266 -1.72 -4.43 -21.06
N TYR A 267 -3.06 -4.28 -21.09
CA TYR A 267 -3.94 -4.88 -20.08
C TYR A 267 -3.81 -6.41 -20.05
N ARG A 268 -3.80 -7.05 -21.22
CA ARG A 268 -3.61 -8.50 -21.29
C ARG A 268 -2.22 -8.93 -20.81
N TYR A 269 -1.20 -8.10 -21.02
CA TYR A 269 0.13 -8.33 -20.47
C TYR A 269 0.12 -8.26 -18.94
N ALA A 270 -0.50 -7.24 -18.35
CA ALA A 270 -0.66 -7.11 -16.90
C ALA A 270 -1.39 -8.32 -16.28
N LEU A 271 -2.46 -8.81 -16.92
CA LEU A 271 -3.23 -9.97 -16.47
C LEU A 271 -2.48 -11.31 -16.55
N LYS A 272 -1.29 -11.37 -17.17
CA LYS A 272 -0.42 -12.56 -17.07
C LYS A 272 0.20 -12.70 -15.68
N PHE A 273 0.42 -11.58 -14.99
CA PHE A 273 1.04 -11.53 -13.67
C PHE A 273 0.00 -11.59 -12.56
N ASP A 274 -1.11 -10.89 -12.74
CA ASP A 274 -2.27 -10.96 -11.85
C ASP A 274 -3.56 -11.17 -12.65
N PRO A 275 -3.97 -12.43 -12.88
CA PRO A 275 -5.19 -12.76 -13.62
C PRO A 275 -6.49 -12.30 -12.97
N ASP A 276 -6.43 -11.89 -11.70
CA ASP A 276 -7.57 -11.47 -10.88
C ASP A 276 -7.43 -10.01 -10.41
N ASP A 277 -6.58 -9.21 -11.07
CA ASP A 277 -6.55 -7.76 -10.86
C ASP A 277 -7.86 -7.14 -11.40
N MET A 278 -8.77 -6.84 -10.48
CA MET A 278 -10.11 -6.32 -10.78
C MET A 278 -10.05 -4.96 -11.48
N THR A 279 -9.02 -4.16 -11.25
CA THR A 279 -8.86 -2.85 -11.91
C THR A 279 -8.53 -3.03 -13.38
N THR A 280 -7.53 -3.88 -13.66
CA THR A 280 -7.14 -4.21 -15.03
C THR A 280 -8.26 -4.93 -15.78
N LEU A 281 -8.96 -5.88 -15.13
CA LEU A 281 -10.12 -6.56 -15.69
C LEU A 281 -11.24 -5.58 -16.04
N PHE A 282 -11.56 -4.64 -15.14
CA PHE A 282 -12.57 -3.61 -15.40
C PHE A 282 -12.20 -2.74 -16.61
N ASN A 283 -10.96 -2.25 -16.66
CA ASN A 283 -10.50 -1.42 -17.77
C ASN A 283 -10.46 -2.18 -19.10
N LEU A 284 -10.09 -3.47 -19.10
CA LEU A 284 -10.15 -4.30 -20.29
C LEU A 284 -11.60 -4.53 -20.73
N ALA A 285 -12.54 -4.72 -19.80
CA ALA A 285 -13.95 -4.85 -20.13
C ALA A 285 -14.48 -3.61 -20.86
N VAL A 286 -14.10 -2.40 -20.44
CA VAL A 286 -14.47 -1.16 -21.15
C VAL A 286 -14.04 -1.20 -22.62
N ILE A 287 -12.82 -1.63 -22.91
CA ILE A 287 -12.33 -1.74 -24.30
C ILE A 287 -13.10 -2.82 -25.07
N LEU A 288 -13.34 -3.99 -24.47
CA LEU A 288 -14.07 -5.07 -25.14
C LEU A 288 -15.51 -4.69 -25.48
N ASP A 289 -16.16 -3.90 -24.63
CA ASP A 289 -17.49 -3.35 -24.87
C ASP A 289 -17.49 -2.36 -26.05
N ASN A 290 -16.56 -1.40 -26.05
CA ASN A 290 -16.37 -0.45 -27.14
C ASN A 290 -16.14 -1.14 -28.50
N GLN A 291 -15.43 -2.27 -28.49
CA GLN A 291 -15.15 -3.08 -29.68
C GLN A 291 -16.30 -4.04 -30.05
N GLY A 292 -17.38 -4.12 -29.27
CA GLY A 292 -18.50 -5.04 -29.48
C GLY A 292 -18.16 -6.52 -29.24
N ARG A 293 -17.07 -6.83 -28.54
CA ARG A 293 -16.62 -8.20 -28.23
C ARG A 293 -17.35 -8.76 -27.01
N LEU A 294 -18.67 -8.87 -27.14
CA LEU A 294 -19.60 -9.15 -26.04
C LEU A 294 -19.32 -10.49 -25.32
N GLU A 295 -18.83 -11.52 -26.02
CA GLU A 295 -18.54 -12.81 -25.41
C GLU A 295 -17.38 -12.73 -24.41
N GLU A 296 -16.28 -12.09 -24.79
CA GLU A 296 -15.12 -11.89 -23.89
C GLU A 296 -15.46 -10.92 -22.77
N TRP A 297 -16.18 -9.83 -23.11
CA TRP A 297 -16.71 -8.90 -22.13
C TRP A 297 -17.53 -9.64 -21.05
N ALA A 298 -18.45 -10.52 -21.44
CA ALA A 298 -19.30 -11.26 -20.51
C ALA A 298 -18.49 -12.17 -19.58
N GLN A 299 -17.41 -12.78 -20.06
CA GLN A 299 -16.52 -13.60 -19.23
C GLN A 299 -15.80 -12.75 -18.17
N ILE A 300 -15.27 -11.60 -18.56
CA ILE A 300 -14.60 -10.68 -17.63
C ILE A 300 -15.62 -10.09 -16.66
N HIS A 301 -16.76 -9.62 -17.14
CA HIS A 301 -17.81 -9.04 -16.31
C HIS A 301 -18.33 -10.04 -15.28
N LYS A 302 -18.45 -11.31 -15.64
CA LYS A 302 -18.76 -12.38 -14.68
C LYS A 302 -17.71 -12.48 -13.56
N LYS A 303 -16.42 -12.37 -13.86
CA LYS A 303 -15.37 -12.36 -12.82
C LYS A 303 -15.51 -11.16 -11.89
N LEU A 304 -15.69 -9.95 -12.46
CA LEU A 304 -15.88 -8.71 -11.71
C LEU A 304 -17.10 -8.81 -10.78
N GLU A 305 -18.22 -9.31 -11.29
CA GLU A 305 -19.44 -9.49 -10.50
C GLU A 305 -19.25 -10.52 -9.40
N LEU A 306 -18.60 -11.65 -9.70
CA LEU A 306 -18.29 -12.68 -8.70
C LEU A 306 -17.39 -12.14 -7.59
N ALA A 307 -16.40 -11.30 -7.92
CA ALA A 307 -15.55 -10.66 -6.93
C ALA A 307 -16.35 -9.68 -6.06
N ARG A 308 -17.20 -8.85 -6.68
CA ARG A 308 -18.07 -7.90 -5.99
C ARG A 308 -19.00 -8.58 -4.98
N ILE A 309 -19.72 -9.62 -5.37
CA ILE A 309 -20.67 -10.34 -4.49
C ILE A 309 -19.97 -11.23 -3.43
N ARG A 310 -18.68 -11.49 -3.58
CA ARG A 310 -17.88 -12.20 -2.58
C ARG A 310 -17.30 -11.25 -1.54
N ASN A 311 -17.11 -9.98 -1.90
CA ASN A 311 -16.57 -8.99 -0.98
C ASN A 311 -17.61 -8.63 0.09
N PRO A 312 -17.38 -8.94 1.39
CA PRO A 312 -18.30 -8.54 2.45
C PRO A 312 -18.43 -7.01 2.58
N TYR A 313 -17.37 -6.26 2.23
CA TYR A 313 -17.35 -4.80 2.29
C TYR A 313 -18.30 -4.16 1.29
N TYR A 314 -18.50 -4.77 0.12
CA TYR A 314 -19.52 -4.30 -0.83
C TYR A 314 -20.91 -4.21 -0.17
N TYR A 315 -21.29 -5.22 0.62
CA TYR A 315 -22.57 -5.20 1.34
C TYR A 315 -22.57 -4.21 2.50
N TYR A 316 -21.43 -3.99 3.15
CA TYR A 316 -21.29 -2.98 4.20
C TYR A 316 -21.44 -1.56 3.66
N ASP A 317 -20.79 -1.24 2.54
CA ASP A 317 -20.83 0.08 1.92
C ASP A 317 -22.24 0.42 1.42
N MET A 318 -22.93 -0.54 0.80
CA MET A 318 -24.35 -0.40 0.47
C MET A 318 -25.22 -0.18 1.72
N GLY A 319 -24.83 -0.77 2.85
CA GLY A 319 -25.46 -0.56 4.15
C GLY A 319 -25.23 0.83 4.71
N GLU A 320 -24.01 1.38 4.63
CA GLU A 320 -23.69 2.74 5.06
C GLU A 320 -24.41 3.75 4.18
N GLN A 321 -24.40 3.59 2.86
CA GLN A 321 -25.14 4.46 1.94
C GLN A 321 -26.64 4.46 2.28
N ALA A 322 -27.28 3.30 2.37
CA ALA A 322 -28.70 3.22 2.70
C ALA A 322 -29.00 3.78 4.10
N TYR A 323 -28.07 3.65 5.05
CA TYR A 323 -28.22 4.23 6.39
C TYR A 323 -28.17 5.76 6.34
N ASP A 324 -27.23 6.34 5.59
CA ASP A 324 -27.07 7.79 5.43
C ASP A 324 -28.26 8.40 4.66
N GLU A 325 -28.84 7.65 3.73
CA GLU A 325 -30.11 7.98 3.05
C GLU A 325 -31.35 7.74 3.93
N HIS A 326 -31.18 7.36 5.20
CA HIS A 326 -32.24 7.07 6.18
C HIS A 326 -33.17 5.90 5.77
N GLN A 327 -32.75 5.08 4.82
CA GLN A 327 -33.44 3.88 4.36
C GLN A 327 -33.12 2.68 5.27
N TYR A 328 -33.45 2.79 6.56
CA TYR A 328 -32.96 1.85 7.59
C TYR A 328 -33.36 0.38 7.36
N ARG A 329 -34.50 0.10 6.72
CA ARG A 329 -34.89 -1.28 6.38
C ARG A 329 -33.99 -1.90 5.31
N GLU A 330 -33.57 -1.09 4.34
CA GLU A 330 -32.64 -1.52 3.31
C GLU A 330 -31.23 -1.67 3.88
N ALA A 331 -30.77 -0.68 4.66
CA ALA A 331 -29.51 -0.76 5.39
C ALA A 331 -29.43 -2.04 6.23
N LEU A 332 -30.51 -2.41 6.91
CA LEU A 332 -30.57 -3.64 7.71
C LEU A 332 -30.33 -4.89 6.85
N ALA A 333 -30.95 -4.97 5.68
CA ALA A 333 -30.78 -6.10 4.76
C ALA A 333 -29.34 -6.17 4.24
N TRP A 334 -28.73 -5.03 3.93
CA TRP A 334 -27.35 -4.94 3.46
C TRP A 334 -26.34 -5.34 4.54
N TYR A 335 -26.44 -4.77 5.74
CA TYR A 335 -25.57 -5.15 6.86
C TYR A 335 -25.73 -6.62 7.27
N GLN A 336 -26.93 -7.19 7.19
CA GLN A 336 -27.13 -8.61 7.49
C GLN A 336 -26.37 -9.49 6.49
N ARG A 337 -26.40 -9.14 5.19
CA ARG A 337 -25.59 -9.83 4.16
C ARG A 337 -24.09 -9.68 4.43
N ALA A 338 -23.63 -8.51 4.87
CA ALA A 338 -22.22 -8.31 5.23
C ALA A 338 -21.80 -9.26 6.37
N VAL A 339 -22.61 -9.37 7.41
CA VAL A 339 -22.39 -10.31 8.53
C VAL A 339 -22.47 -11.77 8.09
N ASP A 340 -23.42 -12.13 7.22
CA ASP A 340 -23.54 -13.50 6.69
C ASP A 340 -22.30 -13.91 5.87
N LYS A 341 -21.58 -12.94 5.30
CA LYS A 341 -20.32 -13.15 4.56
C LYS A 341 -19.09 -13.17 5.45
N ALA A 342 -19.04 -12.31 6.46
CA ALA A 342 -17.92 -12.22 7.40
C ALA A 342 -18.38 -11.76 8.79
N ASP A 343 -18.68 -12.73 9.65
CA ASP A 343 -19.18 -12.54 11.02
C ASP A 343 -18.08 -12.21 12.05
N TYR A 344 -16.86 -11.95 11.59
CA TYR A 344 -15.70 -11.60 12.43
C TYR A 344 -15.31 -10.12 12.35
N ARG A 345 -15.98 -9.31 11.51
CA ARG A 345 -15.71 -7.87 11.37
C ARG A 345 -16.65 -7.06 12.27
N HIS A 346 -16.06 -6.29 13.17
CA HIS A 346 -16.81 -5.54 14.18
C HIS A 346 -17.67 -4.41 13.59
N GLU A 347 -17.21 -3.82 12.49
CA GLU A 347 -17.84 -2.72 11.76
C GLU A 347 -19.23 -3.10 11.27
N PHE A 348 -19.43 -4.35 10.85
CA PHE A 348 -20.71 -4.83 10.34
C PHE A 348 -21.76 -4.95 11.46
N PHE A 349 -21.34 -5.45 12.64
CA PHE A 349 -22.21 -5.47 13.82
C PHE A 349 -22.48 -4.08 14.36
N PHE A 350 -21.52 -3.16 14.23
CA PHE A 350 -21.72 -1.75 14.59
C PHE A 350 -22.77 -1.09 13.69
N GLY A 351 -22.71 -1.31 12.37
CA GLY A 351 -23.73 -0.90 11.40
C GLY A 351 -25.10 -1.50 11.69
N LEU A 352 -25.18 -2.81 11.95
CA LEU A 352 -26.44 -3.46 12.39
C LEU A 352 -26.99 -2.82 13.67
N SER A 353 -26.14 -2.56 14.66
CA SER A 353 -26.57 -1.97 15.92
C SER A 353 -27.19 -0.59 15.74
N ARG A 354 -26.51 0.30 15.00
CA ARG A 354 -27.02 1.64 14.64
C ARG A 354 -28.37 1.54 13.92
N THR A 355 -28.47 0.59 13.00
CA THR A 355 -29.68 0.42 12.17
C THR A 355 -30.86 -0.12 12.98
N TYR A 356 -30.64 -1.13 13.82
CA TYR A 356 -31.68 -1.64 14.73
C TYR A 356 -32.15 -0.57 15.72
N TRP A 357 -31.23 0.27 16.20
CA TRP A 357 -31.57 1.41 17.06
C TRP A 357 -32.49 2.40 16.34
N ALA A 358 -32.14 2.79 15.11
CA ALA A 358 -32.95 3.69 14.28
C ALA A 358 -34.34 3.12 13.95
N LEU A 359 -34.47 1.79 13.85
CA LEU A 359 -35.73 1.08 13.64
C LEU A 359 -36.53 0.85 14.94
N GLY A 360 -36.00 1.23 16.11
CA GLY A 360 -36.65 1.05 17.41
C GLY A 360 -36.51 -0.35 18.02
N ASP A 361 -35.74 -1.25 17.41
CA ASP A 361 -35.42 -2.56 18.01
C ASP A 361 -34.20 -2.44 18.93
N GLU A 362 -34.41 -1.84 20.10
CA GLU A 362 -33.35 -1.61 21.07
C GLU A 362 -32.66 -2.89 21.54
N LYS A 363 -33.42 -3.99 21.61
CA LYS A 363 -32.90 -5.28 22.06
C LYS A 363 -31.83 -5.77 21.10
N ARG A 364 -32.14 -5.82 19.79
CA ARG A 364 -31.16 -6.22 18.77
C ARG A 364 -30.05 -5.19 18.62
N ALA A 365 -30.34 -3.90 18.81
CA ALA A 365 -29.32 -2.86 18.79
C ALA A 365 -28.24 -3.11 19.84
N LYS A 366 -28.64 -3.33 21.11
CA LYS A 366 -27.74 -3.61 22.24
C LYS A 366 -26.93 -4.90 22.00
N GLN A 367 -27.58 -5.97 21.55
CA GLN A 367 -26.91 -7.25 21.25
C GLN A 367 -25.83 -7.11 20.16
N ASN A 368 -26.13 -6.40 19.08
CA ASN A 368 -25.14 -6.19 18.01
C ASN A 368 -24.02 -5.24 18.43
N MET A 369 -24.30 -4.24 19.29
CA MET A 369 -23.25 -3.39 19.85
C MET A 369 -22.30 -4.18 20.76
N GLU A 370 -22.83 -5.12 21.55
CA GLU A 370 -22.03 -6.01 22.38
C GLU A 370 -21.12 -6.91 21.53
N LYS A 371 -21.63 -7.45 20.42
CA LYS A 371 -20.81 -8.20 19.44
C LYS A 371 -19.75 -7.32 18.80
N ALA A 372 -20.11 -6.12 18.35
CA ALA A 372 -19.15 -5.16 17.78
C ALA A 372 -18.04 -4.87 18.79
N LEU A 373 -18.38 -4.62 20.06
CA LEU A 373 -17.41 -4.41 21.12
C LEU A 373 -16.50 -5.63 21.36
N ALA A 374 -17.06 -6.84 21.36
CA ALA A 374 -16.30 -8.07 21.58
C ALA A 374 -15.31 -8.36 20.44
N LEU A 375 -15.69 -8.05 19.19
CA LEU A 375 -14.87 -8.23 17.99
C LEU A 375 -13.90 -7.07 17.75
N SER A 376 -14.16 -5.90 18.33
CA SER A 376 -13.28 -4.74 18.22
C SER A 376 -11.91 -5.08 18.80
N ARG A 377 -10.85 -4.93 18.00
CA ARG A 377 -9.47 -5.15 18.47
C ARG A 377 -8.83 -3.85 18.94
N GLU A 378 -9.16 -2.75 18.28
CA GLU A 378 -8.59 -1.43 18.57
C GLU A 378 -9.28 -0.72 19.75
N ALA A 379 -8.49 0.01 20.52
CA ALA A 379 -8.99 0.74 21.69
C ALA A 379 -9.99 1.84 21.33
N ALA A 380 -9.80 2.50 20.19
CA ALA A 380 -10.70 3.54 19.70
C ALA A 380 -12.09 2.98 19.35
N ASP A 381 -12.14 1.87 18.61
CA ASP A 381 -13.40 1.20 18.28
C ASP A 381 -14.08 0.61 19.51
N LYS A 382 -13.31 -0.01 20.41
CA LYS A 382 -13.84 -0.46 21.71
C LYS A 382 -14.46 0.69 22.49
N HIS A 383 -13.77 1.81 22.60
CA HIS A 383 -14.26 2.99 23.31
C HIS A 383 -15.52 3.54 22.64
N ARG A 384 -15.54 3.66 21.31
CA ARG A 384 -16.71 4.09 20.53
C ARG A 384 -17.91 3.17 20.76
N CYS A 385 -17.71 1.86 20.71
CA CYS A 385 -18.76 0.87 20.97
C CYS A 385 -19.23 0.91 22.42
N GLN A 386 -18.31 1.02 23.39
CA GLN A 386 -18.63 1.15 24.82
C GLN A 386 -19.46 2.39 25.12
N ALA A 387 -19.04 3.56 24.61
CA ALA A 387 -19.75 4.81 24.82
C ALA A 387 -21.18 4.74 24.28
N LYS A 388 -21.36 4.20 23.07
CA LYS A 388 -22.70 4.00 22.47
C LYS A 388 -23.52 2.97 23.24
N LEU A 389 -22.94 1.83 23.63
CA LEU A 389 -23.64 0.81 24.42
C LEU A 389 -24.09 1.34 25.79
N GLN A 390 -23.26 2.16 26.44
CA GLN A 390 -23.61 2.80 27.70
C GLN A 390 -24.77 3.78 27.52
N ALA A 391 -24.74 4.62 26.48
CA ALA A 391 -25.83 5.52 26.15
C ALA A 391 -27.14 4.75 25.89
N MET A 392 -27.08 3.64 25.14
CA MET A 392 -28.24 2.78 24.90
C MET A 392 -28.83 2.18 26.18
N ARG A 393 -28.01 1.91 27.21
CA ARG A 393 -28.47 1.33 28.50
C ARG A 393 -29.09 2.36 29.45
N GLN A 394 -28.84 3.64 29.21
CA GLN A 394 -29.36 4.75 30.02
C GLN A 394 -30.69 5.30 29.48
N HIS A 395 -31.00 4.96 28.23
CA HIS A 395 -32.27 5.19 27.57
C HIS A 395 -33.19 3.98 27.78
#